data_AF-A0A2I0PG01-F1
#
_entry.id   AF-A0A2I0PG01-F1
#
_cell.length_a   1.000
_cell.length_b   1.000
_cell.length_c   1.000
_cell.angle_alpha   90.00
_cell.angle_beta   90.00
_cell.angle_gamma   90.00
#
_symmetry.space_group_name_H-M   'P 1'
#
loop_
_entity.id
_entity.type
_entity.pdbx_description
1 polymer ?
#
loop_
_entity_poly.entity_id
_entity_poly.type
_entity_poly.pdbx_seq_one_letter_code
_entity_poly.pdbx_strand_id
1 'polypeptide(L)'
;MTADDFLIPFSEGIAMIDKKLGQQRPVFLNTAEDFVDEGNYWKRQCTEYSRMHDERAEAYIAKEQAEGRLSGSVSTFLAASLEQKSTFGVASGFYAADPYARSLYEKTKDACTEAERNYNKAMEMTSDSKYEQQAEIFHEGAEVYDVVGDRKGAAEVREAEMAAEAQAAARDEGFSDCLIVTATFGSPMASEVQLVRDFRDDTIRQDYLGSRYVTALNAIYYSFSPFVARTIDENPSVKPVMRLVLVPLLGIVLLSQGVYSLLSFSPGVATVVFIIFGGTLVGLVYILPVMLSALWVAGKKKWQIPALSCLLPFVYLWAGLLAGLIIGAVTRIDLIAVLSSGLLFVCTVLLMAGAAALFLSPYLGMIPAGKEG
;
A
#
# COMPACT_ATOMS: atom_id res chain seq x y z
N MET A 1 -3.66 47.94 41.75
CA MET A 1 -3.71 46.51 41.37
C MET A 1 -2.58 45.84 42.09
N THR A 2 -2.91 45.00 43.07
CA THR A 2 -2.01 44.41 44.06
C THR A 2 -1.38 43.12 43.55
N ALA A 3 -0.24 42.74 44.13
CA ALA A 3 0.70 41.72 43.70
C ALA A 3 0.23 40.25 43.87
N ASP A 4 -1.07 39.99 43.97
CA ASP A 4 -1.63 38.66 44.25
C ASP A 4 -2.35 38.01 43.04
N ASP A 5 -2.50 38.71 41.91
CA ASP A 5 -3.18 38.17 40.71
C ASP A 5 -2.27 37.32 39.79
N PHE A 6 -1.00 37.06 40.16
CA PHE A 6 -0.06 36.30 39.33
C PHE A 6 0.24 34.87 39.84
N LEU A 7 -0.45 34.41 40.89
CA LEU A 7 -0.05 33.17 41.57
C LEU A 7 -1.23 32.23 41.90
N ILE A 8 -1.83 31.60 40.88
CA ILE A 8 -2.39 30.23 40.97
C ILE A 8 -2.37 29.58 39.56
N PRO A 9 -1.79 28.38 39.34
CA PRO A 9 -0.84 27.69 40.22
C PRO A 9 0.32 26.98 39.49
N PHE A 10 1.53 27.33 39.88
CA PHE A 10 2.71 26.45 39.77
C PHE A 10 2.48 25.07 40.45
N SER A 11 1.49 24.96 41.34
CA SER A 11 1.11 23.69 42.00
C SER A 11 0.34 22.71 41.11
N GLU A 12 -0.39 23.14 40.08
CA GLU A 12 -0.97 22.19 39.10
C GLU A 12 0.09 21.68 38.13
N GLY A 13 1.05 22.53 37.75
CA GLY A 13 2.24 22.13 36.98
C GLY A 13 3.09 21.11 37.74
N ILE A 14 3.35 21.34 39.04
CA ILE A 14 4.07 20.38 39.89
C ILE A 14 3.26 19.10 40.10
N ALA A 15 1.93 19.16 40.31
CA ALA A 15 1.11 17.95 40.45
C ALA A 15 1.04 17.11 39.16
N MET A 16 1.12 17.75 37.98
CA MET A 16 1.18 17.06 36.69
C MET A 16 2.56 16.44 36.42
N ILE A 17 3.63 17.11 36.86
CA ILE A 17 5.02 16.62 36.81
C ILE A 17 5.23 15.47 37.81
N ASP A 18 4.68 15.56 39.02
CA ASP A 18 4.75 14.52 40.07
C ASP A 18 3.96 13.26 39.66
N LYS A 19 2.83 13.44 38.95
CA LYS A 19 2.06 12.34 38.35
C LYS A 19 2.80 11.67 37.18
N LYS A 20 3.61 12.40 36.39
CA LYS A 20 4.49 11.84 35.35
C LYS A 20 5.74 11.15 35.94
N LEU A 21 6.32 11.69 37.02
CA LEU A 21 7.49 11.11 37.68
C LEU A 21 7.15 9.83 38.47
N GLY A 22 5.92 9.70 38.98
CA GLY A 22 5.43 8.48 39.63
C GLY A 22 5.06 7.34 38.66
N GLN A 23 5.12 7.58 37.34
CA GLN A 23 4.60 6.66 36.32
C GLN A 23 5.56 6.49 35.12
N GLN A 24 6.86 6.76 35.29
CA GLN A 24 7.84 6.42 34.27
C GLN A 24 7.98 4.89 34.20
N ARG A 25 7.28 4.30 33.22
CA ARG A 25 7.53 2.94 32.79
C ARG A 25 8.99 2.88 32.29
N PRO A 26 9.68 1.75 32.48
CA PRO A 26 10.98 1.56 31.86
C PRO A 26 10.91 1.84 30.35
N VAL A 27 11.91 2.53 29.79
CA VAL A 27 11.96 3.00 28.39
C VAL A 27 11.69 1.88 27.37
N PHE A 28 11.90 0.60 27.73
CA PHE A 28 11.60 -0.56 26.90
C PHE A 28 10.10 -0.92 26.79
N LEU A 29 9.23 -0.26 27.56
CA LEU A 29 7.77 -0.43 27.49
C LEU A 29 7.07 0.68 26.70
N ASN A 30 7.81 1.67 26.19
CA ASN A 30 7.24 2.74 25.37
C ASN A 30 6.76 2.17 24.03
N THR A 31 5.62 2.64 23.57
CA THR A 31 5.02 2.32 22.27
C THR A 31 5.31 3.43 21.25
N ALA A 32 5.04 3.19 19.97
CA ALA A 32 5.14 4.22 18.95
C ALA A 32 4.29 5.47 19.28
N GLU A 33 3.11 5.26 19.87
CA GLU A 33 2.18 6.33 20.26
C GLU A 33 2.74 7.18 21.41
N ASP A 34 3.43 6.58 22.39
CA ASP A 34 4.10 7.33 23.45
C ASP A 34 5.18 8.27 22.87
N PHE A 35 5.88 7.85 21.81
CA PHE A 35 6.86 8.70 21.12
C PHE A 35 6.19 9.79 20.27
N VAL A 36 5.03 9.53 19.66
CA VAL A 36 4.24 10.57 18.98
C VAL A 36 3.80 11.64 19.99
N ASP A 37 3.31 11.24 21.17
CA ASP A 37 2.90 12.15 22.23
C ASP A 37 4.06 13.02 22.75
N GLU A 38 5.24 12.41 22.95
CA GLU A 38 6.44 13.15 23.32
C GLU A 38 6.89 14.09 22.20
N GLY A 39 6.84 13.64 20.94
CA GLY A 39 7.10 14.47 19.76
C GLY A 39 6.19 15.70 19.71
N ASN A 40 4.88 15.50 19.87
CA ASN A 40 3.86 16.55 19.89
C ASN A 40 4.07 17.55 21.04
N TYR A 41 4.49 17.07 22.20
CA TYR A 41 4.87 17.94 23.32
C TYR A 41 6.03 18.85 22.93
N TRP A 42 7.10 18.29 22.39
CA TRP A 42 8.28 19.06 22.00
C TRP A 42 8.04 19.97 20.80
N LYS A 43 7.20 19.56 19.84
CA LYS A 43 6.73 20.40 18.74
C LYS A 43 6.04 21.66 19.26
N ARG A 44 5.13 21.53 20.24
CA ARG A 44 4.49 22.70 20.87
C ARG A 44 5.51 23.64 21.53
N GLN A 45 6.52 23.08 22.22
CA GLN A 45 7.59 23.88 22.81
C GLN A 45 8.43 24.59 21.74
N CYS A 46 8.79 23.89 20.66
CA CYS A 46 9.47 24.42 19.48
C CYS A 46 8.70 25.61 18.89
N THR A 47 7.40 25.47 18.65
CA THR A 47 6.53 26.54 18.13
C THR A 47 6.47 27.74 19.08
N GLU A 48 6.27 27.52 20.38
CA GLU A 48 6.18 28.61 21.37
C GLU A 48 7.49 29.37 21.55
N TYR A 49 8.63 28.66 21.64
CA TYR A 49 9.93 29.32 21.73
C TYR A 49 10.26 30.09 20.46
N SER A 50 9.93 29.55 19.27
CA SER A 50 10.09 30.26 18.01
C SER A 50 9.24 31.53 17.96
N ARG A 51 7.97 31.46 18.36
CA ARG A 51 7.07 32.63 18.39
C ARG A 51 7.61 33.72 19.32
N MET A 52 8.00 33.36 20.54
CA MET A 52 8.56 34.33 21.49
C MET A 52 9.89 34.94 21.01
N HIS A 53 10.70 34.17 20.27
CA HIS A 53 11.93 34.67 19.65
C HIS A 53 11.60 35.68 18.55
N ASP A 54 10.67 35.32 17.66
CA ASP A 54 10.24 36.17 16.55
C ASP A 54 9.64 37.49 17.03
N GLU A 55 8.78 37.49 18.05
CA GLU A 55 8.21 38.71 18.65
C GLU A 55 9.29 39.68 19.16
N ARG A 56 10.35 39.15 19.76
CA ARG A 56 11.48 39.97 20.25
C ARG A 56 12.32 40.50 19.11
N ALA A 57 12.54 39.68 18.09
CA ALA A 57 13.28 40.11 16.91
C ALA A 57 12.51 41.19 16.12
N GLU A 58 11.18 41.07 16.00
CA GLU A 58 10.32 42.10 15.42
C GLU A 58 10.44 43.43 16.18
N ALA A 59 10.32 43.39 17.51
CA ALA A 59 10.45 44.58 18.34
C ALA A 59 11.84 45.23 18.20
N TYR A 60 12.90 44.43 18.13
CA TYR A 60 14.27 44.91 17.92
C TYR A 60 14.44 45.56 16.54
N ILE A 61 14.01 44.90 15.47
CA ILE A 61 14.13 45.41 14.10
C ILE A 61 13.32 46.70 13.94
N ALA A 62 12.08 46.75 14.46
CA ALA A 62 11.24 47.93 14.40
C ALA A 62 11.90 49.14 15.10
N LYS A 63 12.53 48.91 16.26
CA LYS A 63 13.26 49.95 16.99
C LYS A 63 14.47 50.46 16.19
N GLU A 64 15.30 49.56 15.68
CA GLU A 64 16.51 49.94 14.94
C GLU A 64 16.20 50.60 13.59
N GLN A 65 15.09 50.23 12.95
CA GLN A 65 14.57 50.92 11.76
C GLN A 65 14.11 52.33 12.08
N ALA A 66 13.39 52.54 13.19
CA ALA A 66 12.98 53.88 13.63
C ALA A 66 14.18 54.79 13.94
N GLU A 67 15.28 54.22 14.40
CA GLU A 67 16.55 54.91 14.67
C GLU A 67 17.46 55.03 13.42
N GLY A 68 17.03 54.51 12.26
CA GLY A 68 17.76 54.57 10.99
C GLY A 68 19.04 53.72 10.93
N ARG A 69 19.20 52.77 11.85
CA ARG A 69 20.41 51.92 11.99
C ARG A 69 20.35 50.63 11.19
N LEU A 70 19.15 50.17 10.83
CA LEU A 70 18.94 48.94 10.06
C LEU A 70 18.07 49.22 8.83
N SER A 71 18.47 48.64 7.69
CA SER A 71 17.71 48.64 6.44
C SER A 71 17.31 47.21 6.08
N GLY A 72 16.03 47.00 5.72
CA GLY A 72 15.45 45.68 5.44
C GLY A 72 13.99 45.60 5.86
N SER A 73 13.25 44.55 5.47
CA SER A 73 11.86 44.33 5.88
C SER A 73 11.77 43.32 7.03
N VAL A 74 10.99 43.63 8.07
CA VAL A 74 10.67 42.70 9.16
C VAL A 74 10.09 41.38 8.63
N SER A 75 9.24 41.46 7.61
CA SER A 75 8.64 40.28 6.98
C SER A 75 9.68 39.35 6.32
N THR A 76 10.77 39.90 5.80
CA THR A 76 11.85 39.10 5.21
C THR A 76 12.65 38.36 6.28
N PHE A 77 12.83 38.97 7.45
CA PHE A 77 13.47 38.32 8.59
C PHE A 77 12.62 37.19 9.15
N LEU A 78 11.32 37.42 9.31
CA LEU A 78 10.39 36.42 9.83
C LEU A 78 10.25 35.19 8.92
N ALA A 79 10.32 35.42 7.61
CA ALA A 79 10.28 34.35 6.61
C ALA A 79 11.60 33.57 6.45
N ALA A 80 12.67 34.00 7.12
CA ALA A 80 13.98 33.36 7.07
C ALA A 80 14.00 32.09 7.93
N SER A 81 14.87 31.14 7.58
CA SER A 81 15.06 29.94 8.40
C SER A 81 15.65 30.30 9.77
N LEU A 82 15.47 29.42 10.76
CA LEU A 82 16.00 29.60 12.11
C LEU A 82 17.52 29.81 12.09
N GLU A 83 18.24 29.16 11.17
CA GLU A 83 19.68 29.34 10.98
C GLU A 83 20.05 30.72 10.41
N GLN A 84 19.27 31.20 9.44
CA GLN A 84 19.42 32.55 8.90
C GLN A 84 19.13 33.61 9.97
N LYS A 85 18.07 33.42 10.77
CA LYS A 85 17.72 34.27 11.92
C LYS A 85 18.86 34.32 12.95
N SER A 86 19.50 33.18 13.22
CA SER A 86 20.68 33.11 14.10
C SER A 86 21.84 33.98 13.60
N THR A 87 22.18 33.85 12.32
CA THR A 87 23.27 34.60 11.69
C THR A 87 23.00 36.09 11.72
N PHE A 88 21.77 36.49 11.37
CA PHE A 88 21.33 37.87 11.47
C PHE A 88 21.38 38.38 12.91
N GLY A 89 20.92 37.59 13.89
CA GLY A 89 20.89 37.99 15.30
C GLY A 89 22.28 38.28 15.87
N VAL A 90 23.31 37.57 15.39
CA VAL A 90 24.72 37.85 15.72
C VAL A 90 25.21 39.10 14.99
N ALA A 91 24.99 39.19 13.67
CA ALA A 91 25.49 40.30 12.85
C ALA A 91 24.89 41.66 13.21
N SER A 92 23.60 41.68 13.59
CA SER A 92 22.86 42.89 13.96
C SER A 92 23.09 43.35 15.40
N GLY A 93 23.80 42.57 16.23
CA GLY A 93 23.92 42.83 17.67
C GLY A 93 22.65 42.52 18.47
N PHE A 94 21.60 41.96 17.86
CA PHE A 94 20.33 41.63 18.52
C PHE A 94 20.55 40.78 19.78
N TYR A 95 21.35 39.72 19.70
CA TYR A 95 21.61 38.86 20.86
C TYR A 95 22.45 39.52 21.96
N ALA A 96 23.21 40.56 21.64
CA ALA A 96 23.91 41.37 22.64
C ALA A 96 22.94 42.34 23.34
N ALA A 97 21.97 42.89 22.59
CA ALA A 97 20.94 43.76 23.13
C ALA A 97 19.86 43.00 23.93
N ASP A 98 19.55 41.77 23.53
CA ASP A 98 18.59 40.89 24.19
C ASP A 98 19.15 39.47 24.39
N PRO A 99 19.88 39.23 25.50
CA PRO A 99 20.41 37.90 25.82
C PRO A 99 19.32 36.84 26.02
N TYR A 100 18.10 37.24 26.37
CA TYR A 100 17.00 36.29 26.53
C TYR A 100 16.51 35.77 25.18
N ALA A 101 16.53 36.60 24.13
CA ALA A 101 16.27 36.13 22.77
C ALA A 101 17.30 35.07 22.33
N ARG A 102 18.56 35.17 22.75
CA ARG A 102 19.55 34.12 22.49
C ARG A 102 19.17 32.80 23.16
N SER A 103 18.72 32.86 24.41
CA SER A 103 18.24 31.67 25.13
C SER A 103 17.00 31.06 24.46
N LEU A 104 16.07 31.88 23.97
CA LEU A 104 14.90 31.40 23.23
C LEU A 104 15.30 30.69 21.94
N TYR A 105 16.25 31.23 21.17
CA TYR A 105 16.77 30.57 19.98
C TYR A 105 17.33 29.17 20.28
N GLU A 106 18.12 29.04 21.35
CA GLU A 106 18.70 27.76 21.78
C GLU A 106 17.61 26.78 22.22
N LYS A 107 16.62 27.25 23.00
CA LYS A 107 15.46 26.44 23.38
C LYS A 107 14.61 25.99 22.20
N THR A 108 14.41 26.85 21.21
CA THR A 108 13.71 26.48 19.97
C THR A 108 14.45 25.34 19.29
N LYS A 109 15.76 25.50 19.06
CA LYS A 109 16.58 24.47 18.43
C LYS A 109 16.50 23.13 19.16
N ASP A 110 16.71 23.15 20.47
CA ASP A 110 16.69 21.93 21.28
C ASP A 110 15.31 21.25 21.27
N ALA A 111 14.23 22.04 21.40
CA ALA A 111 12.87 21.52 21.36
C ALA A 111 12.50 20.93 19.99
N CYS A 112 12.85 21.59 18.88
CA CYS A 112 12.56 21.09 17.54
C CYS A 112 13.35 19.80 17.25
N THR A 113 14.62 19.73 17.66
CA THR A 113 15.44 18.51 17.53
C THR A 113 14.90 17.36 18.37
N GLU A 114 14.40 17.63 19.58
CA GLU A 114 13.78 16.57 20.40
C GLU A 114 12.45 16.11 19.81
N ALA A 115 11.66 17.00 19.20
CA ALA A 115 10.46 16.62 18.47
C ALA A 115 10.78 15.67 17.31
N GLU A 116 11.74 16.05 16.45
CA GLU A 116 12.20 15.23 15.32
C GLU A 116 12.70 13.85 15.77
N ARG A 117 13.51 13.79 16.84
CA ARG A 117 14.00 12.52 17.39
C ARG A 117 12.86 11.60 17.81
N ASN A 118 11.82 12.16 18.44
CA ASN A 118 10.67 11.39 18.90
C ASN A 118 9.83 10.89 17.72
N TYR A 119 9.57 11.71 16.70
CA TYR A 119 8.88 11.25 15.48
C TYR A 119 9.67 10.18 14.73
N ASN A 120 10.99 10.33 14.59
CA ASN A 120 11.84 9.30 13.97
C ASN A 120 11.77 7.98 14.74
N LYS A 121 11.76 8.04 16.07
CA LYS A 121 11.63 6.84 16.90
C LYS A 121 10.23 6.23 16.84
N ALA A 122 9.18 7.06 16.76
CA ALA A 122 7.83 6.59 16.50
C ALA A 122 7.74 5.86 15.15
N MET A 123 8.41 6.36 14.11
CA MET A 123 8.50 5.71 12.80
C MET A 123 9.20 4.36 12.88
N GLU A 124 10.37 4.27 13.53
CA GLU A 124 11.11 3.01 13.70
C GLU A 124 10.30 1.92 14.42
N MET A 125 9.41 2.32 15.32
CA MET A 125 8.55 1.41 16.09
C MET A 125 7.22 1.11 15.40
N THR A 126 6.87 1.88 14.37
CA THR A 126 5.65 1.69 13.61
C THR A 126 5.88 0.61 12.56
N SER A 127 5.05 -0.43 12.58
CA SER A 127 5.10 -1.50 11.58
C SER A 127 4.93 -0.95 10.16
N ASP A 128 5.69 -1.47 9.21
CA ASP A 128 5.66 -1.11 7.79
C ASP A 128 4.24 -1.15 7.18
N SER A 129 3.36 -1.98 7.73
CA SER A 129 1.96 -2.12 7.28
C SER A 129 0.97 -1.10 7.87
N LYS A 130 1.39 -0.19 8.74
CA LYS A 130 0.52 0.80 9.40
C LYS A 130 0.61 2.18 8.73
N TYR A 131 0.22 2.25 7.46
CA TYR A 131 0.36 3.45 6.64
C TYR A 131 -0.39 4.69 7.16
N GLU A 132 -1.58 4.53 7.74
CA GLU A 132 -2.30 5.65 8.37
C GLU A 132 -1.49 6.28 9.51
N GLN A 133 -0.93 5.42 10.38
CA GLN A 133 -0.10 5.86 11.50
C GLN A 133 1.22 6.50 11.02
N GLN A 134 1.82 5.97 9.93
CA GLN A 134 3.02 6.57 9.33
C GLN A 134 2.73 7.94 8.73
N ALA A 135 1.60 8.08 8.01
CA ALA A 135 1.18 9.37 7.45
C ALA A 135 0.99 10.43 8.54
N GLU A 136 0.35 10.06 9.65
CA GLU A 136 0.20 10.95 10.81
C GLU A 136 1.57 11.39 11.37
N ILE A 137 2.52 10.47 11.52
CA ILE A 137 3.86 10.82 12.03
C ILE A 137 4.60 11.74 11.07
N PHE A 138 4.52 11.50 9.76
CA PHE A 138 5.14 12.38 8.77
C PHE A 138 4.48 13.77 8.74
N HIS A 139 3.15 13.84 8.84
CA HIS A 139 2.41 15.09 8.93
C HIS A 139 2.91 15.95 10.10
N GLU A 140 2.95 15.35 11.29
CA GLU A 140 3.39 15.99 12.52
C GLU A 140 4.88 16.39 12.47
N GLY A 141 5.73 15.54 11.88
CA GLY A 141 7.15 15.82 11.67
C GLY A 141 7.42 16.95 10.69
N ALA A 142 6.64 17.06 9.61
CA ALA A 142 6.79 18.11 8.60
C ALA A 142 6.56 19.52 9.19
N GLU A 143 5.63 19.65 10.13
CA GLU A 143 5.37 20.93 10.81
C GLU A 143 6.58 21.43 11.62
N VAL A 144 7.41 20.54 12.15
CA VAL A 144 8.66 20.94 12.84
C VAL A 144 9.60 21.65 11.88
N TYR A 145 9.72 21.16 10.64
CA TYR A 145 10.54 21.78 9.60
C TYR A 145 9.99 23.14 9.16
N ASP A 146 8.66 23.31 9.14
CA ASP A 146 8.04 24.61 8.85
C ASP A 146 8.39 25.65 9.92
N VAL A 147 8.37 25.29 11.21
CA VAL A 147 8.72 26.19 12.31
C VAL A 147 10.15 26.69 12.19
N VAL A 148 11.09 25.81 11.83
CA VAL A 148 12.49 26.20 11.62
C VAL A 148 12.76 26.82 10.24
N GLY A 149 11.75 26.89 9.37
CA GLY A 149 11.84 27.45 8.03
C GLY A 149 12.68 26.61 7.06
N ASP A 150 12.87 25.32 7.32
CA ASP A 150 13.54 24.39 6.41
C ASP A 150 12.53 23.82 5.41
N ARG A 151 12.36 24.54 4.31
CA ARG A 151 11.44 24.16 3.23
C ARG A 151 11.82 22.87 2.53
N LYS A 152 13.11 22.49 2.51
CA LYS A 152 13.55 21.27 1.84
C LYS A 152 13.21 20.06 2.70
N GLY A 153 13.56 20.08 3.98
CA GLY A 153 13.17 19.04 4.93
C GLY A 153 11.65 18.87 4.98
N ALA A 154 10.90 19.98 5.05
CA ALA A 154 9.43 19.93 5.05
C ALA A 154 8.85 19.30 3.77
N ALA A 155 9.44 19.54 2.60
CA ALA A 155 8.98 18.96 1.34
C ALA A 155 9.29 17.45 1.25
N GLU A 156 10.48 17.04 1.68
CA GLU A 156 10.88 15.62 1.70
C GLU A 156 9.97 14.79 2.62
N VAL A 157 9.64 15.32 3.81
CA VAL A 157 8.74 14.64 4.74
C VAL A 157 7.31 14.59 4.22
N ARG A 158 6.82 15.66 3.59
CA ARG A 158 5.47 15.69 2.96
C ARG A 158 5.34 14.76 1.77
N GLU A 159 6.41 14.55 1.01
CA GLU A 159 6.43 13.53 -0.04
C GLU A 159 6.26 12.12 0.55
N ALA A 160 6.91 11.85 1.69
CA ALA A 160 6.75 10.60 2.42
C ALA A 160 5.34 10.45 3.04
N GLU A 161 4.75 11.53 3.57
CA GLU A 161 3.36 11.61 4.03
C GLU A 161 2.40 11.21 2.91
N MET A 162 2.47 11.88 1.75
CA MET A 162 1.62 11.57 0.59
C MET A 162 1.78 10.13 0.12
N ALA A 163 3.01 9.59 0.15
CA ALA A 163 3.27 8.20 -0.20
C ALA A 163 2.65 7.21 0.82
N ALA A 164 2.63 7.55 2.11
CA ALA A 164 1.99 6.77 3.15
C ALA A 164 0.45 6.85 3.04
N GLU A 165 -0.12 8.04 2.84
CA GLU A 165 -1.56 8.23 2.64
C GLU A 165 -2.07 7.48 1.41
N ALA A 166 -1.33 7.51 0.29
CA ALA A 166 -1.68 6.74 -0.90
C ALA A 166 -1.70 5.22 -0.62
N GLN A 167 -0.79 4.73 0.23
CA GLN A 167 -0.77 3.33 0.64
C GLN A 167 -1.88 2.99 1.64
N ALA A 168 -2.24 3.92 2.53
CA ALA A 168 -3.37 3.79 3.44
C ALA A 168 -4.70 3.74 2.67
N ALA A 169 -4.93 4.67 1.75
CA ALA A 169 -6.10 4.71 0.87
C ALA A 169 -6.22 3.44 0.00
N ALA A 170 -5.09 2.92 -0.49
CA ALA A 170 -5.06 1.65 -1.22
C ALA A 170 -5.48 0.43 -0.35
N ARG A 171 -5.40 0.54 0.98
CA ARG A 171 -5.74 -0.52 1.93
C ARG A 171 -7.19 -0.46 2.43
N ASP A 172 -7.74 0.75 2.64
CA ASP A 172 -9.10 0.96 3.17
C ASP A 172 -10.20 0.57 2.16
N GLU A 173 -9.91 0.61 0.85
CA GLU A 173 -10.80 0.09 -0.20
C GLU A 173 -10.84 -1.45 -0.29
N GLY A 174 -10.91 -2.13 0.86
CA GLY A 174 -10.81 -3.58 1.05
C GLY A 174 -11.28 -4.43 -0.13
N PHE A 175 -10.32 -4.90 -0.94
CA PHE A 175 -10.31 -6.10 -1.82
C PHE A 175 -9.12 -6.11 -2.81
N SER A 176 -8.04 -5.36 -2.56
CA SER A 176 -7.17 -4.90 -3.65
C SER A 176 -5.74 -5.45 -3.70
N ASP A 177 -5.16 -6.05 -2.66
CA ASP A 177 -3.76 -6.48 -2.78
C ASP A 177 -3.61 -7.78 -3.57
N CYS A 178 -2.80 -7.72 -4.63
CA CYS A 178 -2.22 -8.90 -5.27
C CYS A 178 -1.10 -9.46 -4.36
N LEU A 179 -1.47 -9.97 -3.17
CA LEU A 179 -0.58 -10.41 -2.09
C LEU A 179 0.59 -11.30 -2.56
N ILE A 180 0.29 -12.33 -3.36
CA ILE A 180 1.30 -13.28 -3.86
C ILE A 180 2.28 -12.59 -4.82
N VAL A 181 1.78 -11.71 -5.69
CA VAL A 181 2.62 -10.96 -6.65
C VAL A 181 3.50 -9.98 -5.87
N THR A 182 2.91 -9.24 -4.92
CA THR A 182 3.61 -8.30 -4.04
C THR A 182 4.74 -8.98 -3.26
N ALA A 183 4.46 -10.11 -2.59
CA ALA A 183 5.49 -10.87 -1.84
C ALA A 183 6.62 -11.37 -2.76
N THR A 184 6.29 -11.76 -4.00
CA THR A 184 7.25 -12.31 -4.97
C THR A 184 8.17 -11.23 -5.58
N PHE A 185 7.62 -10.06 -5.90
CA PHE A 185 8.35 -8.97 -6.54
C PHE A 185 8.91 -7.95 -5.53
N GLY A 186 8.45 -7.99 -4.29
CA GLY A 186 9.04 -7.28 -3.15
C GLY A 186 8.52 -5.85 -2.95
N SER A 187 7.61 -5.37 -3.80
CA SER A 187 6.99 -4.06 -3.64
C SER A 187 5.56 -4.06 -4.20
N PRO A 188 4.59 -3.41 -3.52
CA PRO A 188 3.25 -3.19 -4.08
C PRO A 188 3.26 -2.25 -5.29
N MET A 189 4.34 -1.46 -5.46
CA MET A 189 4.56 -0.55 -6.59
C MET A 189 5.38 -1.17 -7.72
N ALA A 190 5.70 -2.47 -7.64
CA ALA A 190 6.35 -3.18 -8.74
C ALA A 190 5.47 -3.15 -9.99
N SER A 191 6.07 -3.02 -11.18
CA SER A 191 5.35 -2.92 -12.45
C SER A 191 4.49 -4.15 -12.73
N GLU A 192 4.91 -5.33 -12.26
CA GLU A 192 4.15 -6.57 -12.36
C GLU A 192 2.87 -6.55 -11.51
N VAL A 193 2.92 -5.90 -10.33
CA VAL A 193 1.76 -5.73 -9.46
C VAL A 193 0.78 -4.74 -10.08
N GLN A 194 1.30 -3.62 -10.60
CA GLN A 194 0.48 -2.60 -11.27
C GLN A 194 -0.21 -3.16 -12.51
N LEU A 195 0.48 -3.94 -13.35
CA LEU A 195 -0.13 -4.61 -14.51
C LEU A 195 -1.40 -5.41 -14.14
N VAL A 196 -1.34 -6.17 -13.04
CA VAL A 196 -2.48 -6.99 -12.60
C VAL A 196 -3.58 -6.11 -11.99
N ARG A 197 -3.21 -5.07 -11.24
CA ARG A 197 -4.15 -4.12 -10.62
C ARG A 197 -4.91 -3.33 -11.69
N ASP A 198 -4.20 -2.71 -12.63
CA ASP A 198 -4.78 -1.92 -13.72
C ASP A 198 -5.76 -2.78 -14.55
N PHE A 199 -5.36 -4.02 -14.85
CA PHE A 199 -6.24 -4.91 -15.59
C PHE A 199 -7.48 -5.33 -14.77
N ARG A 200 -7.33 -5.61 -13.48
CA ARG A 200 -8.47 -5.98 -12.63
C ARG A 200 -9.41 -4.80 -12.41
N ASP A 201 -8.89 -3.65 -12.03
CA ASP A 201 -9.65 -2.52 -11.50
C ASP A 201 -10.11 -1.58 -12.62
N ASP A 202 -9.23 -1.24 -13.55
CA ASP A 202 -9.52 -0.27 -14.60
C ASP A 202 -10.06 -0.91 -15.88
N THR A 203 -9.93 -2.24 -16.04
CA THR A 203 -10.46 -2.95 -17.20
C THR A 203 -11.64 -3.87 -16.86
N ILE A 204 -11.43 -4.90 -16.03
CA ILE A 204 -12.47 -5.92 -15.80
C ILE A 204 -13.57 -5.39 -14.88
N ARG A 205 -13.22 -4.74 -13.76
CA ARG A 205 -14.20 -4.32 -12.73
C ARG A 205 -15.20 -3.27 -13.22
N GLN A 206 -14.89 -2.58 -14.32
CA GLN A 206 -15.70 -1.48 -14.86
C GLN A 206 -17.09 -1.92 -15.38
N ASP A 207 -17.28 -3.20 -15.72
CA ASP A 207 -18.58 -3.72 -16.16
C ASP A 207 -19.23 -4.64 -15.11
N TYR A 208 -20.55 -4.79 -15.20
CA TYR A 208 -21.32 -5.68 -14.32
C TYR A 208 -20.79 -7.12 -14.31
N LEU A 209 -20.59 -7.73 -15.49
CA LEU A 209 -20.12 -9.12 -15.51
C LEU A 209 -18.71 -9.24 -14.96
N GLY A 210 -17.85 -8.28 -15.28
CA GLY A 210 -16.47 -8.28 -14.83
C GLY A 210 -16.34 -8.07 -13.32
N SER A 211 -17.10 -7.15 -12.72
CA SER A 211 -17.13 -6.95 -11.26
C SER A 211 -17.60 -8.22 -10.49
N ARG A 212 -18.58 -8.95 -11.03
CA ARG A 212 -19.05 -10.23 -10.44
C ARG A 212 -18.03 -11.35 -10.60
N TYR A 213 -17.34 -11.41 -11.74
CA TYR A 213 -16.22 -12.33 -11.93
C TYR A 213 -15.07 -12.02 -10.94
N VAL A 214 -14.70 -10.75 -10.78
CA VAL A 214 -13.67 -10.34 -9.80
C VAL A 214 -14.09 -10.73 -8.39
N THR A 215 -15.36 -10.59 -8.03
CA THR A 215 -15.89 -11.04 -6.74
C THR A 215 -15.71 -12.55 -6.54
N ALA A 216 -16.05 -13.35 -7.57
CA ALA A 216 -15.88 -14.80 -7.53
C ALA A 216 -14.40 -15.20 -7.38
N LEU A 217 -13.53 -14.55 -8.16
CA LEU A 217 -12.09 -14.80 -8.14
C LEU A 217 -11.47 -14.41 -6.79
N ASN A 218 -11.86 -13.26 -6.24
CA ASN A 218 -11.38 -12.79 -4.94
C ASN A 218 -11.74 -13.75 -3.81
N ALA A 219 -12.95 -14.30 -3.82
CA ALA A 219 -13.38 -15.28 -2.81
C ALA A 219 -12.46 -16.51 -2.77
N ILE A 220 -12.03 -16.99 -3.94
CA ILE A 220 -11.09 -18.11 -4.03
C ILE A 220 -9.67 -17.64 -3.67
N TYR A 221 -9.20 -16.54 -4.26
CA TYR A 221 -7.85 -16.03 -4.08
C TYR A 221 -7.51 -15.76 -2.61
N TYR A 222 -8.34 -14.98 -1.92
CA TYR A 222 -8.10 -14.59 -0.53
C TYR A 222 -8.32 -15.73 0.47
N SER A 223 -8.88 -16.87 0.04
CA SER A 223 -8.96 -18.06 0.90
C SER A 223 -7.60 -18.70 1.18
N PHE A 224 -6.60 -18.49 0.32
CA PHE A 224 -5.27 -19.10 0.46
C PHE A 224 -4.11 -18.11 0.31
N SER A 225 -4.31 -16.99 -0.38
CA SER A 225 -3.24 -16.06 -0.72
C SER A 225 -2.49 -15.45 0.48
N PRO A 226 -3.11 -15.16 1.65
CA PRO A 226 -2.36 -14.63 2.80
C PRO A 226 -1.31 -15.60 3.35
N PHE A 227 -1.65 -16.89 3.40
CA PHE A 227 -0.73 -17.92 3.87
C PHE A 227 0.45 -18.11 2.90
N VAL A 228 0.16 -18.12 1.60
CA VAL A 228 1.20 -18.23 0.56
C VAL A 228 2.10 -17.00 0.55
N ALA A 229 1.54 -15.78 0.62
CA ALA A 229 2.32 -14.54 0.65
C ALA A 229 3.28 -14.51 1.86
N ARG A 230 2.78 -14.85 3.06
CA ARG A 230 3.62 -14.96 4.26
C ARG A 230 4.78 -15.95 4.06
N THR A 231 4.51 -17.10 3.47
CA THR A 231 5.55 -18.12 3.22
C THR A 231 6.65 -17.61 2.29
N ILE A 232 6.29 -16.79 1.29
CA ILE A 232 7.24 -16.18 0.34
C ILE A 232 8.09 -15.12 1.02
N ASP A 233 7.50 -14.32 1.90
CA ASP A 233 8.22 -13.27 2.63
C ASP A 233 9.17 -13.84 3.68
N GLU A 234 8.75 -14.89 4.40
CA GLU A 234 9.59 -15.59 5.38
C GLU A 234 10.75 -16.36 4.72
N ASN A 235 10.62 -16.77 3.45
CA ASN A 235 11.60 -17.61 2.76
C ASN A 235 12.05 -16.99 1.43
N PRO A 236 13.11 -16.16 1.42
CA PRO A 236 13.63 -15.53 0.21
C PRO A 236 13.98 -16.51 -0.93
N SER A 237 14.38 -17.75 -0.59
CA SER A 237 14.68 -18.81 -1.57
C SER A 237 13.47 -19.28 -2.39
N VAL A 238 12.24 -18.98 -1.95
CA VAL A 238 10.99 -19.33 -2.66
C VAL A 238 10.67 -18.29 -3.75
N LYS A 239 11.16 -17.05 -3.62
CA LYS A 239 10.88 -15.96 -4.57
C LYS A 239 11.26 -16.30 -6.02
N PRO A 240 12.44 -16.87 -6.34
CA PRO A 240 12.78 -17.25 -7.71
C PRO A 240 11.82 -18.29 -8.31
N VAL A 241 11.37 -19.26 -7.50
CA VAL A 241 10.41 -20.28 -7.93
C VAL A 241 9.06 -19.62 -8.21
N MET A 242 8.60 -18.73 -7.33
CA MET A 242 7.34 -18.03 -7.55
C MET A 242 7.41 -17.06 -8.73
N ARG A 243 8.56 -16.43 -9.02
CA ARG A 243 8.75 -15.66 -10.25
C ARG A 243 8.58 -16.52 -11.50
N LEU A 244 9.16 -17.72 -11.52
CA LEU A 244 8.98 -18.66 -12.63
C LEU A 244 7.51 -19.06 -12.83
N VAL A 245 6.76 -19.20 -11.74
CA VAL A 245 5.31 -19.48 -11.78
C VAL A 245 4.51 -18.25 -12.21
N LEU A 246 4.85 -17.04 -11.77
CA LEU A 246 4.06 -15.84 -12.03
C LEU A 246 4.33 -15.20 -13.39
N VAL A 247 5.56 -15.28 -13.92
CA VAL A 247 5.89 -14.63 -15.21
C VAL A 247 5.00 -15.09 -16.36
N PRO A 248 4.74 -16.40 -16.57
CA PRO A 248 3.79 -16.84 -17.60
C PRO A 248 2.37 -16.35 -17.32
N LEU A 249 1.96 -16.25 -16.05
CA LEU A 249 0.66 -15.71 -15.66
C LEU A 249 0.51 -14.24 -16.05
N LEU A 250 1.55 -13.42 -15.81
CA LEU A 250 1.58 -12.02 -16.23
C LEU A 250 1.49 -11.88 -17.76
N GLY A 251 2.16 -12.76 -18.50
CA GLY A 251 2.02 -12.83 -19.95
C GLY A 251 0.58 -13.14 -20.39
N ILE A 252 -0.10 -14.08 -19.70
CA ILE A 252 -1.52 -14.38 -19.96
C ILE A 252 -2.40 -13.16 -19.67
N VAL A 253 -2.15 -12.45 -18.58
CA VAL A 253 -2.87 -11.20 -18.23
C VAL A 253 -2.72 -10.17 -19.36
N LEU A 254 -1.49 -9.95 -19.83
CA LEU A 254 -1.21 -8.99 -20.90
C LEU A 254 -1.90 -9.37 -22.23
N LEU A 255 -1.86 -10.66 -22.61
CA LEU A 255 -2.54 -11.15 -23.81
C LEU A 255 -4.06 -11.00 -23.69
N SER A 256 -4.60 -11.35 -22.52
CA SER A 256 -6.02 -11.19 -22.20
C SER A 256 -6.46 -9.72 -22.24
N GLN A 257 -5.65 -8.80 -21.75
CA GLN A 257 -5.91 -7.35 -21.84
C GLN A 257 -5.96 -6.87 -23.29
N GLY A 258 -5.02 -7.35 -24.12
CA GLY A 258 -5.05 -7.12 -25.57
C GLY A 258 -6.37 -7.58 -26.20
N VAL A 259 -6.77 -8.83 -25.96
CA VAL A 259 -8.05 -9.36 -26.47
C VAL A 259 -9.25 -8.56 -25.93
N TYR A 260 -9.26 -8.20 -24.65
CA TYR A 260 -10.35 -7.43 -24.06
C TYR A 260 -10.49 -6.06 -24.72
N SER A 261 -9.39 -5.35 -24.95
CA SER A 261 -9.39 -4.04 -25.61
C SER A 261 -9.97 -4.09 -27.03
N LEU A 262 -9.69 -5.16 -27.79
CA LEU A 262 -10.27 -5.39 -29.12
C LEU A 262 -11.79 -5.61 -29.08
N LEU A 263 -12.31 -6.11 -27.96
CA LEU A 263 -13.74 -6.37 -27.74
C LEU A 263 -14.43 -5.29 -26.90
N SER A 264 -13.76 -4.16 -26.62
CA SER A 264 -14.27 -3.06 -25.78
C SER A 264 -15.59 -2.45 -26.26
N PHE A 265 -15.98 -2.68 -27.53
CA PHE A 265 -17.28 -2.30 -28.07
C PHE A 265 -18.47 -2.95 -27.32
N SER A 266 -18.24 -4.10 -26.65
CA SER A 266 -19.24 -4.76 -25.82
C SER A 266 -18.60 -5.36 -24.55
N PRO A 267 -18.51 -4.60 -23.45
CA PRO A 267 -17.81 -5.01 -22.23
C PRO A 267 -18.26 -6.37 -21.66
N GLY A 268 -19.57 -6.67 -21.76
CA GLY A 268 -20.11 -7.95 -21.34
C GLY A 268 -19.57 -9.13 -22.16
N VAL A 269 -19.47 -8.99 -23.49
CA VAL A 269 -18.89 -10.02 -24.37
C VAL A 269 -17.39 -10.11 -24.15
N ALA A 270 -16.71 -8.97 -24.00
CA ALA A 270 -15.28 -8.91 -23.69
C ALA A 270 -14.95 -9.69 -22.40
N THR A 271 -15.78 -9.56 -21.37
CA THR A 271 -15.63 -10.32 -20.12
C THR A 271 -15.82 -11.82 -20.32
N VAL A 272 -16.86 -12.25 -21.05
CA VAL A 272 -17.10 -13.67 -21.34
C VAL A 272 -15.94 -14.27 -22.13
N VAL A 273 -15.48 -13.57 -23.17
CA VAL A 273 -14.33 -13.99 -23.97
C VAL A 273 -13.07 -14.03 -23.12
N PHE A 274 -12.85 -13.05 -22.24
CA PHE A 274 -11.74 -13.05 -21.30
C PHE A 274 -11.74 -14.27 -20.37
N ILE A 275 -12.90 -14.62 -19.78
CA ILE A 275 -13.03 -15.81 -18.92
C ILE A 275 -12.63 -17.08 -19.69
N ILE A 276 -13.10 -17.23 -20.92
CA ILE A 276 -12.85 -18.43 -21.74
C ILE A 276 -11.39 -18.46 -22.23
N PHE A 277 -10.92 -17.35 -22.79
CA PHE A 277 -9.58 -17.21 -23.36
C PHE A 277 -8.50 -17.32 -22.26
N GLY A 278 -8.65 -16.58 -21.17
CA GLY A 278 -7.77 -16.63 -20.01
C GLY A 278 -7.77 -18.02 -19.38
N GLY A 279 -8.95 -18.63 -19.19
CA GLY A 279 -9.06 -20.00 -18.68
C GLY A 279 -8.39 -21.03 -19.58
N THR A 280 -8.49 -20.88 -20.90
CA THR A 280 -7.81 -21.75 -21.88
C THR A 280 -6.30 -21.63 -21.75
N LEU A 281 -5.76 -20.42 -21.74
CA LEU A 281 -4.31 -20.20 -21.60
C LEU A 281 -3.78 -20.74 -20.27
N VAL A 282 -4.47 -20.50 -19.16
CA VAL A 282 -4.11 -21.05 -17.84
C VAL A 282 -4.15 -22.58 -17.85
N GLY A 283 -5.18 -23.18 -18.46
CA GLY A 283 -5.28 -24.63 -18.62
C GLY A 283 -4.12 -25.22 -19.41
N LEU A 284 -3.74 -24.60 -20.52
CA LEU A 284 -2.63 -25.08 -21.37
C LEU A 284 -1.25 -24.88 -20.74
N VAL A 285 -1.03 -23.79 -20.02
CA VAL A 285 0.29 -23.48 -19.44
C VAL A 285 0.52 -24.28 -18.15
N TYR A 286 -0.47 -24.37 -17.25
CA TYR A 286 -0.29 -24.95 -15.92
C TYR A 286 -0.86 -26.36 -15.78
N ILE A 287 -2.06 -26.61 -16.27
CA ILE A 287 -2.77 -27.88 -16.00
C ILE A 287 -2.40 -28.97 -17.00
N LEU A 288 -2.21 -28.63 -18.27
CA LEU A 288 -1.82 -29.57 -19.33
C LEU A 288 -0.54 -30.36 -18.99
N PRO A 289 0.61 -29.75 -18.61
CA PRO A 289 1.81 -30.53 -18.30
C PRO A 289 1.58 -31.47 -17.10
N VAL A 290 0.80 -31.05 -16.10
CA VAL A 290 0.43 -31.89 -14.95
C VAL A 290 -0.41 -33.08 -15.40
N MET A 291 -1.44 -32.86 -16.22
CA MET A 291 -2.28 -33.93 -16.76
C MET A 291 -1.49 -34.89 -17.65
N LEU A 292 -0.61 -34.38 -18.52
CA LEU A 292 0.27 -35.22 -19.34
C LEU A 292 1.20 -36.08 -18.49
N SER A 293 1.78 -35.52 -17.42
CA SER A 293 2.61 -36.27 -16.49
C SER A 293 1.82 -37.39 -15.78
N ALA A 294 0.57 -37.11 -15.38
CA ALA A 294 -0.32 -38.09 -14.77
C ALA A 294 -0.70 -39.21 -15.75
N LEU A 295 -1.04 -38.87 -17.00
CA LEU A 295 -1.31 -39.84 -18.05
C LEU A 295 -0.09 -40.70 -18.37
N TRP A 296 1.11 -40.10 -18.39
CA TRP A 296 2.35 -40.83 -18.60
C TRP A 296 2.64 -41.84 -17.49
N VAL A 297 2.40 -41.47 -16.22
CA VAL A 297 2.50 -42.40 -15.08
C VAL A 297 1.43 -43.50 -15.17
N ALA A 298 0.20 -43.15 -15.56
CA ALA A 298 -0.89 -44.11 -15.75
C ALA A 298 -0.56 -45.13 -16.87
N GLY A 299 -0.02 -44.65 -17.99
CA GLY A 299 0.44 -45.51 -19.10
C GLY A 299 1.55 -46.46 -18.66
N LYS A 300 2.53 -45.99 -17.87
CA LYS A 300 3.57 -46.86 -17.28
C LYS A 300 2.99 -47.92 -16.34
N LYS A 301 1.94 -47.58 -15.58
CA LYS A 301 1.23 -48.51 -14.69
C LYS A 301 0.19 -49.38 -15.42
N LYS A 302 0.08 -49.27 -16.75
CA LYS A 302 -0.93 -49.94 -17.59
C LYS A 302 -2.37 -49.68 -17.12
N TRP A 303 -2.62 -48.51 -16.54
CA TRP A 303 -3.97 -48.07 -16.21
C TRP A 303 -4.72 -47.70 -17.48
N GLN A 304 -6.02 -47.97 -17.51
CA GLN A 304 -6.87 -47.61 -18.64
C GLN A 304 -6.97 -46.08 -18.75
N ILE A 305 -6.55 -45.55 -19.90
CA ILE A 305 -6.65 -44.12 -20.18
C ILE A 305 -8.08 -43.81 -20.63
N PRO A 306 -8.75 -42.81 -20.04
CA PRO A 306 -10.12 -42.49 -20.41
C PRO A 306 -10.23 -42.04 -21.86
N ALA A 307 -11.34 -42.38 -22.52
CA ALA A 307 -11.67 -41.88 -23.85
C ALA A 307 -12.10 -40.40 -23.81
N LEU A 308 -12.03 -39.71 -24.96
CA LEU A 308 -12.44 -38.30 -25.08
C LEU A 308 -13.91 -38.07 -24.67
N SER A 309 -14.76 -39.09 -24.84
CA SER A 309 -16.16 -39.09 -24.41
C SER A 309 -16.35 -38.88 -22.90
N CYS A 310 -15.32 -39.10 -22.08
CA CYS A 310 -15.35 -38.80 -20.65
C CYS A 310 -15.51 -37.29 -20.37
N LEU A 311 -15.17 -36.43 -21.33
CA LEU A 311 -15.33 -34.97 -21.21
C LEU A 311 -16.74 -34.48 -21.53
N LEU A 312 -17.61 -35.31 -22.12
CA LEU A 312 -18.97 -34.94 -22.48
C LEU A 312 -19.79 -34.30 -21.33
N PRO A 313 -19.82 -34.82 -20.10
CA PRO A 313 -20.51 -34.16 -18.98
C PRO A 313 -19.92 -32.77 -18.66
N PHE A 314 -18.61 -32.58 -18.79
CA PHE A 314 -17.97 -31.28 -18.59
C PHE A 314 -18.34 -30.28 -19.69
N VAL A 315 -18.55 -30.74 -20.92
CA VAL A 315 -19.06 -29.90 -22.02
C VAL A 315 -20.48 -29.44 -21.73
N TYR A 316 -21.37 -30.33 -21.28
CA TYR A 316 -22.73 -29.95 -20.90
C TYR A 316 -22.74 -28.99 -19.70
N LEU A 317 -21.91 -29.24 -18.70
CA LEU A 317 -21.73 -28.33 -17.56
C LEU A 317 -21.25 -26.95 -18.03
N TRP A 318 -20.23 -26.91 -18.89
CA TRP A 318 -19.69 -25.67 -19.45
C TRP A 318 -20.76 -24.87 -20.22
N ALA A 319 -21.54 -25.54 -21.07
CA ALA A 319 -22.63 -24.91 -21.81
C ALA A 319 -23.74 -24.38 -20.87
N GLY A 320 -24.08 -25.14 -19.82
CA GLY A 320 -25.02 -24.71 -18.79
C GLY A 320 -24.52 -23.51 -17.99
N LEU A 321 -23.23 -23.46 -17.64
CA LEU A 321 -22.61 -22.33 -16.95
C LEU A 321 -22.55 -21.09 -17.82
N LEU A 322 -22.28 -21.24 -19.12
CA LEU A 322 -22.33 -20.12 -20.06
C LEU A 322 -23.76 -19.57 -20.19
N ALA A 323 -24.76 -20.44 -20.33
CA ALA A 323 -26.16 -20.03 -20.35
C ALA A 323 -26.58 -19.36 -19.03
N GLY A 324 -26.17 -19.92 -17.88
CA GLY A 324 -26.40 -19.34 -16.56
C GLY A 324 -25.77 -17.95 -16.42
N LEU A 325 -24.55 -17.76 -16.92
CA LEU A 325 -23.87 -16.46 -16.92
C LEU A 325 -24.62 -15.43 -17.78
N ILE A 326 -25.09 -15.82 -18.96
CA ILE A 326 -25.90 -14.97 -19.84
C ILE A 326 -27.22 -14.60 -19.15
N ILE A 327 -27.91 -15.57 -18.54
CA ILE A 327 -29.15 -15.33 -17.79
C ILE A 327 -28.88 -14.38 -16.63
N GLY A 328 -27.83 -14.60 -15.84
CA GLY A 328 -27.43 -13.73 -14.73
C GLY A 328 -27.06 -12.32 -15.17
N ALA A 329 -26.49 -12.16 -16.37
CA ALA A 329 -26.20 -10.87 -16.97
C ALA A 329 -27.47 -10.12 -17.36
N VAL A 330 -28.40 -10.80 -18.05
CA VAL A 330 -29.65 -10.21 -18.54
C VAL A 330 -30.61 -9.88 -17.40
N THR A 331 -30.71 -10.78 -16.42
CA THR A 331 -31.60 -10.62 -15.25
C THR A 331 -30.99 -9.80 -14.12
N ARG A 332 -29.69 -9.46 -14.19
CA ARG A 332 -28.94 -8.75 -13.16
C ARG A 332 -29.00 -9.41 -11.78
N ILE A 333 -29.02 -10.75 -11.75
CA ILE A 333 -28.97 -11.52 -10.51
C ILE A 333 -27.51 -11.82 -10.16
N ASP A 334 -27.01 -11.13 -9.13
CA ASP A 334 -25.61 -11.17 -8.72
C ASP A 334 -25.13 -12.58 -8.37
N LEU A 335 -25.92 -13.34 -7.60
CA LEU A 335 -25.56 -14.68 -7.16
C LEU A 335 -25.29 -15.62 -8.34
N ILE A 336 -26.15 -15.59 -9.35
CA ILE A 336 -26.01 -16.43 -10.55
C ILE A 336 -24.78 -15.99 -11.33
N ALA A 337 -24.56 -14.68 -11.51
CA ALA A 337 -23.42 -14.15 -12.25
C ALA A 337 -22.08 -14.47 -11.57
N VAL A 338 -21.97 -14.34 -10.24
CA VAL A 338 -20.77 -14.67 -9.46
C VAL A 338 -20.46 -16.16 -9.56
N LEU A 339 -21.44 -17.02 -9.26
CA LEU A 339 -21.23 -18.48 -9.28
C LEU A 339 -20.91 -18.99 -10.69
N SER A 340 -21.69 -18.55 -11.69
CA SER A 340 -21.52 -19.02 -13.07
C SER A 340 -20.18 -18.56 -13.66
N SER A 341 -19.75 -17.31 -13.42
CA SER A 341 -18.48 -16.80 -13.98
C SER A 341 -17.26 -17.51 -13.40
N GLY A 342 -17.19 -17.71 -12.08
CA GLY A 342 -16.09 -18.43 -11.44
C GLY A 342 -16.04 -19.90 -11.83
N LEU A 343 -17.18 -20.60 -11.81
CA LEU A 343 -17.25 -22.00 -12.22
C LEU A 343 -16.97 -22.19 -13.71
N LEU A 344 -17.40 -21.25 -14.56
CA LEU A 344 -17.11 -21.30 -16.00
C LEU A 344 -15.60 -21.21 -16.25
N PHE A 345 -14.89 -20.34 -15.52
CA PHE A 345 -13.43 -20.24 -15.61
C PHE A 345 -12.76 -21.58 -15.28
N VAL A 346 -13.08 -22.16 -14.11
CA VAL A 346 -12.50 -23.43 -13.66
C VAL A 346 -12.86 -24.58 -14.61
N CYS A 347 -14.12 -24.64 -15.06
CA CYS A 347 -14.58 -25.64 -16.01
C CYS A 347 -13.85 -25.51 -17.35
N THR A 348 -13.59 -24.28 -17.82
CA THR A 348 -12.82 -24.04 -19.05
C THR A 348 -11.38 -24.52 -18.91
N VAL A 349 -10.71 -24.19 -17.79
CA VAL A 349 -9.33 -24.62 -17.49
C VAL A 349 -9.22 -26.15 -17.56
N LEU A 350 -10.12 -26.87 -16.88
CA LEU A 350 -10.11 -28.33 -16.82
C LEU A 350 -10.47 -28.98 -18.16
N LEU A 351 -11.51 -28.46 -18.83
CA LEU A 351 -11.99 -29.00 -20.10
C LEU A 351 -10.92 -28.86 -21.19
N MET A 352 -10.31 -27.68 -21.31
CA MET A 352 -9.31 -27.41 -22.36
C MET A 352 -8.01 -28.18 -22.11
N ALA A 353 -7.52 -28.23 -20.86
CA ALA A 353 -6.35 -29.03 -20.51
C ALA A 353 -6.60 -30.53 -20.73
N GLY A 354 -7.77 -31.04 -20.31
CA GLY A 354 -8.14 -32.45 -20.46
C GLY A 354 -8.29 -32.85 -21.92
N ALA A 355 -8.96 -32.03 -22.73
CA ALA A 355 -9.12 -32.27 -24.16
C ALA A 355 -7.76 -32.30 -24.87
N ALA A 356 -6.89 -31.34 -24.59
CA ALA A 356 -5.54 -31.30 -25.16
C ALA A 356 -4.69 -32.51 -24.71
N ALA A 357 -4.75 -32.89 -23.42
CA ALA A 357 -4.00 -34.02 -22.89
C ALA A 357 -4.43 -35.36 -23.54
N LEU A 358 -5.73 -35.60 -23.66
CA LEU A 358 -6.26 -36.81 -24.30
C LEU A 358 -6.04 -36.83 -25.81
N PHE A 359 -6.07 -35.66 -26.47
CA PHE A 359 -5.73 -35.55 -27.88
C PHE A 359 -4.26 -35.87 -28.16
N LEU A 360 -3.35 -35.44 -27.27
CA LEU A 360 -1.91 -35.67 -27.39
C LEU A 360 -1.48 -37.08 -26.92
N SER A 361 -2.31 -37.78 -26.13
CA SER A 361 -1.94 -39.06 -25.55
C SER A 361 -1.47 -40.12 -26.58
N PRO A 362 -2.12 -40.28 -27.76
CA PRO A 362 -1.69 -41.28 -28.75
C PRO A 362 -0.30 -40.99 -29.33
N TYR A 363 0.04 -39.70 -29.51
CA TYR A 363 1.35 -39.28 -30.01
C TYR A 363 2.49 -39.56 -29.03
N LEU A 364 2.16 -39.68 -27.75
CA LEU A 364 3.09 -40.03 -26.68
C LEU A 364 3.18 -41.56 -26.46
N GLY A 365 2.60 -42.36 -27.36
CA GLY A 365 2.60 -43.83 -27.27
C GLY A 365 1.60 -44.40 -26.25
N MET A 366 0.60 -43.60 -25.86
CA MET A 366 -0.39 -43.97 -24.85
C MET A 366 -1.77 -44.18 -25.50
N ILE A 367 -2.22 -45.44 -25.60
CA ILE A 367 -3.47 -45.81 -26.29
C ILE A 367 -4.68 -45.61 -25.34
N PRO A 368 -5.69 -44.79 -25.71
CA PRO A 368 -6.92 -44.63 -24.94
C PRO A 368 -7.77 -45.91 -24.94
N ALA A 369 -8.51 -46.14 -23.86
CA ALA A 369 -9.50 -47.21 -23.78
C ALA A 369 -10.57 -47.06 -24.89
N GLY A 370 -10.84 -48.13 -25.63
CA GLY A 370 -11.83 -48.15 -26.73
C GLY A 370 -11.28 -47.88 -28.14
N LYS A 371 -9.95 -47.76 -28.30
CA LYS A 371 -9.26 -47.80 -29.62
C LYS A 371 -8.49 -49.10 -29.86
N GLU A 372 -8.75 -50.15 -29.07
CA GLU A 372 -8.28 -51.51 -29.34
C GLU A 372 -9.28 -52.20 -30.27
N GLY A 373 -9.00 -52.19 -31.58
CA GLY A 373 -9.79 -52.90 -32.60
C GLY A 373 -10.58 -51.99 -33.52
#